data_AF-A0A8J6GCX4-F1
#
_entry.id   AF-A0A8J6GCX4-F1
#
_cell.length_a   1.000
_cell.length_b   1.000
_cell.length_c   1.000
_cell.angle_alpha   90.00
_cell.angle_beta   90.00
_cell.angle_gamma   90.00
#
_symmetry.space_group_name_H-M   'P 1'
#
loop_
_entity.id
_entity.type
_entity.pdbx_description
1 polymer ?
#
loop_
_entity_poly.entity_id
_entity_poly.type
_entity_poly.pdbx_seq_one_letter_code
_entity_poly.pdbx_strand_id
1 'polypeptide(L)'
;MGYGIGTRLVEDFLARSCVRRCHSYSEIIDIIAQVAFKMYLGITPSVACHNSSRNEFSLILDKNPLAEFVEELPAGRSALCYCSLLCGVIRGGLEMVHLAAEVTFLQDRLKGDSVTEIGITFLKKLDEKKYRRKK
;
A
#
# COMPACT_ATOMS: atom_id res chain seq x y z
N MET A 1 -13.37 -1.84 3.68
CA MET A 1 -12.92 -2.82 4.68
C MET A 1 -11.43 -2.70 4.98
N GLY A 2 -10.54 -2.81 3.99
CA GLY A 2 -9.08 -2.79 4.23
C GLY A 2 -8.57 -1.56 5.00
N TYR A 3 -9.13 -0.38 4.75
CA TYR A 3 -8.77 0.85 5.48
C TYR A 3 -8.88 0.71 7.00
N GLY A 4 -10.01 0.23 7.51
CA GLY A 4 -10.20 0.06 8.96
C GLY A 4 -9.33 -1.02 9.58
N ILE A 5 -8.86 -1.98 8.78
CA ILE A 5 -7.84 -2.95 9.21
C ILE A 5 -6.50 -2.24 9.30
N GLY A 6 -6.11 -1.51 8.25
CA GLY A 6 -4.84 -0.79 8.19
C GLY A 6 -4.65 0.22 9.32
N THR A 7 -5.69 0.97 9.68
CA THR A 7 -5.62 1.95 10.77
C THR A 7 -5.34 1.33 12.15
N ARG A 8 -5.70 0.06 12.35
CA ARG A 8 -5.41 -0.68 13.59
C ARG A 8 -4.11 -1.47 13.47
N LEU A 9 -3.83 -2.04 12.30
CA LEU A 9 -2.66 -2.88 12.04
C LEU A 9 -1.34 -2.09 12.21
N VAL A 10 -1.35 -0.79 11.92
CA VAL A 10 -0.17 0.07 12.03
C VAL A 10 0.41 0.10 13.45
N GLU A 11 -0.42 -0.01 14.49
CA GLU A 11 0.05 0.00 15.89
C GLU A 11 0.85 -1.28 16.20
N ASP A 12 0.34 -2.44 15.79
CA ASP A 12 1.04 -3.73 15.90
C ASP A 12 2.35 -3.71 15.09
N PHE A 13 2.29 -3.17 13.87
CA PHE A 13 3.46 -3.07 13.01
C PHE A 13 4.57 -2.23 13.65
N LEU A 14 4.24 -1.05 14.18
CA LEU A 14 5.22 -0.16 14.82
C LEU A 14 5.77 -0.77 16.12
N ALA A 15 4.94 -1.50 16.88
CA ALA A 15 5.38 -2.19 18.09
C ALA A 15 6.37 -3.34 17.84
N ARG A 16 6.26 -4.02 16.70
CA ARG A 16 7.01 -5.26 16.42
C ARG A 16 8.15 -5.11 15.41
N SER A 17 8.13 -4.07 14.58
CA SER A 17 9.09 -3.89 13.48
C SER A 17 10.37 -3.17 13.89
N CYS A 18 10.41 -2.53 15.07
CA CYS A 18 11.52 -1.66 15.51
C CYS A 18 11.88 -0.55 14.49
N VAL A 19 10.93 -0.17 13.62
CA VAL A 19 11.14 0.83 12.58
C VAL A 19 11.37 2.20 13.21
N ARG A 20 12.44 2.88 12.76
CA ARG A 20 12.76 4.26 13.16
C ARG A 20 11.97 5.26 12.31
N ARG A 21 12.06 6.54 12.65
CA ARG A 21 11.47 7.61 11.83
C ARG A 21 12.08 7.59 10.43
N CYS A 22 11.24 7.39 9.42
CA CYS A 22 11.63 7.45 8.02
C CYS A 22 11.76 8.92 7.57
N HIS A 23 12.67 9.18 6.63
CA HIS A 23 12.95 10.51 6.11
C HIS A 23 12.55 10.71 4.64
N SER A 24 12.23 9.62 3.93
CA SER A 24 11.85 9.68 2.51
C SER A 24 10.71 8.73 2.18
N TYR A 25 9.95 9.03 1.12
CA TYR A 25 8.89 8.14 0.64
C TYR A 25 9.45 6.81 0.13
N SER A 26 10.62 6.81 -0.52
CA SER A 26 11.29 5.57 -0.93
C SER A 26 11.56 4.65 0.26
N GLU A 27 12.11 5.18 1.35
CA GLU A 27 12.35 4.41 2.57
C GLU A 27 11.06 3.84 3.18
N ILE A 28 9.97 4.61 3.15
CA ILE A 28 8.66 4.15 3.61
C ILE A 28 8.16 2.97 2.76
N ILE A 29 8.25 3.08 1.43
CA ILE A 29 7.82 2.01 0.53
C ILE A 29 8.70 0.77 0.68
N ASP A 30 10.01 0.94 0.84
CA ASP A 30 10.94 -0.17 1.09
C ASP A 30 10.61 -0.89 2.40
N ILE A 31 10.27 -0.16 3.47
CA ILE A 31 9.84 -0.75 4.74
C ILE A 31 8.52 -1.51 4.58
N ILE A 32 7.57 -0.96 3.82
CA ILE A 32 6.31 -1.65 3.54
C ILE A 32 6.60 -2.97 2.81
N ALA A 33 7.41 -2.95 1.75
CA ALA A 33 7.74 -4.13 0.95
C ALA A 33 8.56 -5.16 1.72
N GLN A 34 9.64 -4.74 2.38
CA GLN A 34 10.62 -5.64 2.99
C GLN A 34 10.21 -6.13 4.38
N VAL A 35 9.47 -5.31 5.14
CA VAL A 35 9.13 -5.60 6.53
C VAL A 35 7.65 -5.92 6.68
N ALA A 36 6.74 -5.04 6.24
CA ALA A 36 5.30 -5.22 6.49
C ALA A 36 4.73 -6.41 5.71
N PHE A 37 4.98 -6.47 4.39
CA PHE A 37 4.53 -7.59 3.56
C PHE A 37 5.14 -8.92 4.00
N LYS A 38 6.42 -8.91 4.39
CA LYS A 38 7.08 -10.12 4.90
C LYS A 38 6.48 -10.57 6.24
N MET A 39 6.18 -9.63 7.14
CA MET A 39 5.63 -9.92 8.46
C MET A 39 4.20 -10.46 8.39
N TYR A 40 3.35 -9.91 7.53
CA TYR A 40 1.91 -10.24 7.51
C TYR A 40 1.50 -11.23 6.41
N LEU A 41 2.22 -11.27 5.28
CA LEU A 41 1.89 -12.11 4.13
C LEU A 41 3.00 -13.10 3.76
N GLY A 42 4.17 -13.02 4.40
CA GLY A 42 5.29 -13.92 4.13
C GLY A 42 5.95 -13.72 2.76
N ILE A 43 5.64 -12.61 2.07
CA ILE A 43 6.17 -12.28 0.73
C ILE A 43 6.93 -10.97 0.78
N THR A 44 7.83 -10.76 -0.19
CA THR A 44 8.56 -9.51 -0.38
C THR A 44 8.31 -9.03 -1.81
N PRO A 45 7.38 -8.07 -2.02
CA PRO A 45 7.17 -7.49 -3.34
C PRO A 45 8.38 -6.68 -3.79
N SER A 46 8.58 -6.60 -5.11
CA SER A 46 9.57 -5.72 -5.71
C SER A 46 9.04 -4.29 -5.77
N VAL A 47 9.92 -3.30 -5.52
CA VAL A 47 9.55 -1.88 -5.54
C VAL A 47 10.04 -1.24 -6.84
N ALA A 48 9.13 -0.58 -7.55
CA ALA A 48 9.44 0.26 -8.70
C ALA A 48 9.09 1.73 -8.42
N CYS A 49 9.88 2.66 -8.93
CA CYS A 49 9.61 4.11 -8.85
C CYS A 49 9.27 4.61 -10.25
N HIS A 50 8.08 5.21 -10.42
CA HIS A 50 7.58 5.60 -11.73
C HIS A 50 7.94 7.03 -12.12
N ASN A 51 8.36 7.87 -11.17
CA ASN A 51 8.63 9.27 -11.45
C ASN A 51 9.90 9.85 -10.81
N SER A 52 10.45 10.88 -11.46
CA SER A 52 11.58 11.66 -10.96
C SER A 52 11.24 12.45 -9.70
N SER A 53 9.95 12.70 -9.47
CA SER A 53 9.42 13.40 -8.29
C SER A 53 9.41 12.53 -7.02
N ARG A 54 9.72 11.23 -7.13
CA ARG A 54 9.80 10.25 -6.04
C ARG A 54 8.58 10.26 -5.12
N ASN A 55 7.39 10.43 -5.70
CA ASN A 55 6.12 10.38 -4.98
C ASN A 55 5.17 9.31 -5.52
N GLU A 56 5.50 8.65 -6.64
CA GLU A 56 4.73 7.52 -7.19
C GLU A 56 5.60 6.28 -7.24
N PHE A 57 5.10 5.24 -6.58
CA PHE A 57 5.77 3.96 -6.44
C PHE A 57 4.83 2.85 -6.82
N SER A 58 5.38 1.68 -7.11
CA SER A 58 4.61 0.48 -7.34
C SER A 58 5.22 -0.73 -6.64
N LEU A 59 4.35 -1.52 -6.06
CA LEU A 59 4.67 -2.79 -5.42
C LEU A 59 4.26 -3.91 -6.37
N ILE A 60 5.24 -4.66 -6.85
CA ILE A 60 5.06 -5.78 -7.77
C ILE A 60 5.10 -7.07 -6.98
N LEU A 61 3.99 -7.80 -6.98
CA LEU A 61 3.82 -9.08 -6.30
C LEU A 61 3.94 -10.21 -7.32
N ASP A 62 5.08 -10.91 -7.32
CA ASP A 62 5.28 -12.09 -8.17
C ASP A 62 4.46 -13.30 -7.70
N LYS A 63 4.32 -13.42 -6.38
CA LYS A 63 3.52 -14.45 -5.71
C LYS A 63 2.52 -13.77 -4.78
N ASN A 64 1.24 -14.01 -5.04
CA ASN A 64 0.16 -13.48 -4.23
C ASN A 64 -0.51 -14.63 -3.45
N PRO A 65 -0.21 -14.81 -2.15
CA PRO A 65 -0.74 -15.93 -1.37
C PRO A 65 -2.26 -15.88 -1.22
N LEU A 66 -2.87 -14.70 -1.40
CA LEU A 66 -4.33 -14.54 -1.31
C LEU A 66 -5.05 -15.08 -2.54
N ALA A 67 -4.36 -15.19 -3.67
CA ALA A 67 -4.92 -15.58 -4.96
C ALA A 67 -4.33 -16.89 -5.49
N GLU A 68 -3.54 -17.62 -4.70
CA GLU A 68 -2.82 -18.82 -5.15
C GLU A 68 -3.76 -19.91 -5.69
N PHE A 69 -4.94 -20.05 -5.11
CA PHE A 69 -5.94 -21.05 -5.50
C PHE A 69 -7.12 -20.45 -6.28
N VAL A 70 -6.97 -19.21 -6.75
CA VAL A 70 -7.97 -18.54 -7.58
C VAL A 70 -7.43 -18.54 -9.00
N GLU A 71 -7.95 -19.43 -9.85
CA GLU A 71 -7.46 -19.55 -11.24
C GLU A 71 -7.89 -18.35 -12.08
N GLU A 72 -9.20 -18.05 -12.13
CA GLU A 72 -9.75 -16.97 -12.93
C GLU A 72 -10.99 -16.34 -12.28
N LEU A 73 -11.22 -15.06 -12.59
CA LEU A 73 -12.45 -14.38 -12.20
C LEU A 73 -13.62 -14.86 -13.09
N PRO A 74 -14.81 -15.14 -12.50
CA PRO A 74 -15.98 -15.53 -13.28
C PRO A 74 -16.32 -14.53 -14.39
N ALA A 75 -16.75 -15.04 -15.55
CA ALA A 75 -17.19 -14.23 -16.67
C ALA A 75 -18.25 -13.20 -16.23
N GLY A 76 -17.98 -11.92 -16.50
CA GLY A 76 -18.82 -10.79 -16.08
C GLY A 76 -18.34 -10.03 -14.83
N ARG A 77 -17.24 -10.44 -14.19
CA ARG A 77 -16.64 -9.74 -13.02
C ARG A 77 -15.27 -9.13 -13.30
N SER A 78 -15.01 -8.69 -14.53
CA SER A 78 -13.73 -8.05 -14.92
C SER A 78 -13.40 -6.77 -14.13
N ALA A 79 -14.44 -6.08 -13.62
CA ALA A 79 -14.26 -4.90 -12.78
C ALA A 79 -13.79 -5.21 -11.35
N LEU A 80 -13.83 -6.47 -10.90
CA LEU A 80 -13.47 -6.83 -9.53
C LEU A 80 -11.95 -6.75 -9.34
N CYS A 81 -11.51 -6.00 -8.34
CA CYS A 81 -10.13 -6.05 -7.86
C CYS A 81 -10.08 -6.94 -6.62
N TYR A 82 -9.69 -8.21 -6.81
CA TYR A 82 -9.78 -9.25 -5.78
C TYR A 82 -9.01 -8.85 -4.51
N CYS A 83 -7.79 -8.35 -4.68
CA CYS A 83 -6.94 -7.93 -3.58
C CYS A 83 -7.10 -6.45 -3.18
N SER A 84 -8.22 -5.80 -3.51
CA SER A 84 -8.54 -4.41 -3.12
C SER A 84 -8.46 -4.17 -1.60
N LEU A 85 -8.56 -5.23 -0.80
CA LEU A 85 -8.28 -5.20 0.63
C LEU A 85 -6.88 -4.63 0.94
N LEU A 86 -5.85 -5.04 0.21
CA LEU A 86 -4.46 -4.61 0.41
C LEU A 86 -4.29 -3.11 0.18
N CYS A 87 -4.91 -2.56 -0.87
CA CYS A 87 -4.92 -1.11 -1.12
C CYS A 87 -5.50 -0.36 0.08
N GLY A 88 -6.61 -0.87 0.62
CA GLY A 88 -7.22 -0.30 1.82
C GLY A 88 -6.28 -0.34 3.02
N VAL A 89 -5.64 -1.49 3.28
CA VAL A 89 -4.73 -1.66 4.43
C VAL A 89 -3.55 -0.70 4.34
N ILE A 90 -2.91 -0.60 3.17
CA ILE A 90 -1.78 0.32 2.96
C ILE A 90 -2.23 1.77 3.17
N ARG A 91 -3.37 2.16 2.58
CA ARG A 91 -3.92 3.51 2.75
C ARG A 91 -4.20 3.83 4.23
N GLY A 92 -4.87 2.93 4.93
CA GLY A 92 -5.22 3.13 6.34
C GLY A 92 -3.99 3.20 7.26
N GLY A 93 -2.98 2.37 7.00
CA GLY A 93 -1.73 2.40 7.77
C GLY A 93 -0.94 3.69 7.54
N LEU A 94 -0.82 4.13 6.29
CA LEU A 94 -0.13 5.38 5.95
C LEU A 94 -0.84 6.61 6.53
N GLU A 95 -2.17 6.62 6.55
CA GLU A 95 -2.94 7.75 7.08
C GLU A 95 -2.71 7.95 8.59
N MET A 96 -2.58 6.87 9.36
CA MET A 96 -2.31 6.91 10.80
C MET A 96 -0.92 7.46 11.15
N VAL A 97 0.04 7.40 10.22
CA VAL A 97 1.36 8.04 10.36
C VAL A 97 1.41 9.42 9.69
N HIS A 98 0.23 10.02 9.45
CA HIS A 98 0.06 11.34 8.83
C HIS A 98 0.63 11.45 7.40
N LEU A 99 0.58 10.34 6.65
CA LEU A 99 0.94 10.29 5.23
C LEU A 99 -0.31 10.02 4.40
N ALA A 100 -0.80 11.05 3.71
CA ALA A 100 -1.88 10.88 2.76
C ALA A 100 -1.35 10.22 1.49
N ALA A 101 -1.92 9.08 1.11
CA ALA A 101 -1.57 8.36 -0.10
C ALA A 101 -2.81 7.81 -0.79
N GLU A 102 -2.79 7.81 -2.11
CA GLU A 102 -3.73 7.09 -2.95
C GLU A 102 -3.12 5.74 -3.33
N VAL A 103 -3.90 4.66 -3.23
CA VAL A 103 -3.43 3.30 -3.48
C VAL A 103 -4.40 2.61 -4.42
N THR A 104 -3.92 2.20 -5.59
CA THR A 104 -4.71 1.63 -6.69
C THR A 104 -4.08 0.34 -7.22
N PHE A 105 -4.88 -0.50 -7.85
CA PHE A 105 -4.36 -1.65 -8.63
C PHE A 105 -4.05 -1.18 -10.03
N LEU A 106 -2.83 -1.47 -10.49
CA LEU A 106 -2.38 -1.19 -11.86
C LEU A 106 -2.50 -2.44 -12.73
N GLN A 107 -2.04 -3.58 -12.20
CA GLN A 107 -2.07 -4.88 -12.88
C GLN A 107 -2.59 -5.97 -11.95
N ASP A 108 -3.35 -6.92 -12.48
CA ASP A 108 -3.89 -8.05 -11.73
C ASP A 108 -3.80 -9.34 -12.55
N ARG A 109 -2.99 -10.28 -12.06
CA ARG A 109 -2.82 -11.60 -12.67
C ARG A 109 -4.15 -12.36 -12.84
N LEU A 110 -5.13 -12.15 -11.96
CA LEU A 110 -6.46 -12.76 -12.08
C LEU A 110 -7.29 -12.22 -13.25
N LYS A 111 -6.87 -11.11 -13.85
CA LYS A 111 -7.46 -10.51 -15.05
C LYS A 111 -6.68 -10.85 -16.33
N GLY A 112 -5.61 -11.63 -16.22
CA GLY A 112 -4.75 -12.02 -17.34
C GLY A 112 -3.46 -11.21 -17.48
N ASP A 113 -3.15 -10.31 -16.53
CA ASP A 113 -1.85 -9.62 -16.51
C ASP A 113 -0.71 -10.56 -16.09
N SER A 114 0.54 -10.18 -16.38
CA SER A 114 1.72 -11.00 -16.04
C SER A 114 2.01 -11.03 -14.53
N VAL A 115 1.76 -9.92 -13.85
CA VAL A 115 2.05 -9.71 -12.42
C VAL A 115 0.90 -8.98 -11.75
N THR A 116 0.87 -9.01 -10.42
CA THR A 116 -0.02 -8.15 -9.64
C THR A 116 0.75 -6.91 -9.20
N GLU A 117 0.32 -5.73 -9.62
CA GLU A 117 0.97 -4.46 -9.33
C GLU A 117 0.04 -3.51 -8.57
N ILE A 118 0.53 -2.98 -7.44
CA ILE A 118 -0.17 -2.00 -6.62
C ILE A 118 0.55 -0.66 -6.72
N GLY A 119 -0.11 0.35 -7.27
CA GLY A 119 0.37 1.71 -7.34
C GLY A 119 0.12 2.46 -6.03
N ILE A 120 1.11 3.24 -5.58
CA ILE A 120 1.03 4.09 -4.40
C ILE A 120 1.51 5.49 -4.78
N THR A 121 0.61 6.46 -4.64
CA THR A 121 0.89 7.88 -4.93
C THR A 121 0.77 8.69 -3.65
N PHE A 122 1.88 9.26 -3.19
CA PHE A 122 1.88 10.15 -2.03
C PHE A 122 1.29 11.50 -2.41
N LEU A 123 0.22 11.87 -1.72
CA LEU A 123 -0.43 13.16 -1.86
C LEU A 123 0.37 14.19 -1.05
N LYS A 124 0.66 15.35 -1.65
CA LYS A 124 1.29 16.46 -0.92
C LYS A 124 0.40 16.82 0.27
N LYS A 125 1.00 16.97 1.46
CA LYS A 125 0.29 17.49 2.64
C LYS A 125 -0.40 18.79 2.25
N LEU A 126 -1.71 18.85 2.40
CA LEU A 126 -2.40 20.12 2.57
C LEU A 126 -1.87 20.67 3.89
N ASP A 127 -1.02 21.70 3.83
CA ASP A 127 -0.63 22.48 5.00
C ASP A 127 -1.89 22.73 5.85
N GLU A 128 -1.90 22.21 7.07
CA GLU A 128 -2.87 22.60 8.08
C GLU A 128 -2.79 24.13 8.17
N LYS A 129 -3.76 24.82 7.56
CA LYS A 129 -3.95 26.25 7.75
C LYS A 129 -4.02 26.45 9.26
N LYS A 130 -2.91 26.92 9.83
CA LYS A 130 -2.82 27.38 11.21
C LYS A 130 -3.94 28.40 11.40
N TYR A 131 -5.07 27.96 11.92
CA TYR A 131 -6.07 28.87 12.49
C TYR A 131 -5.38 29.52 13.68
N ARG A 132 -4.76 30.68 13.43
CA ARG A 132 -4.38 31.63 14.46
C ARG A 132 -5.66 31.95 15.23
N ARG A 133 -5.87 31.27 16.36
CA ARG A 133 -6.75 31.75 17.42
C ARG A 133 -6.18 33.09 17.88
N LYS A 134 -6.71 34.19 17.36
CA LYS A 134 -6.65 35.48 18.04
C LYS A 134 -7.65 35.39 19.18
N LYS A 135 -7.16 35.36 20.41
CA LYS A 135 -7.90 35.79 21.59
C LYS A 135 -7.02 36.74 22.35
#